data_AF-A0A961V1E7-F1
#
_entry.id   AF-A0A961V1E7-F1
#
_cell.length_a   1.000
_cell.length_b   1.000
_cell.length_c   1.000
_cell.angle_alpha   90.00
_cell.angle_beta   90.00
_cell.angle_gamma   90.00
#
_symmetry.space_group_name_H-M   'P 1'
#
loop_
_entity.id
_entity.type
_entity.pdbx_description
1 polymer ?
#
loop_
_entity_poly.entity_id
_entity_poly.type
_entity_poly.pdbx_seq_one_letter_code
_entity_poly.pdbx_strand_id
1 'polypeptide(L)' 'MKEPKPPKPRQPAKPPRNPHASVLGKGPYKPKVEKARDAYARRPKHQKPPDGEEADG' A
#
# COMPACT_ATOMS: atom_id res chain seq x y z
N MET A 1 -28.26 -38.92 -9.28
CA MET A 1 -27.23 -37.86 -9.19
C MET A 1 -27.11 -37.48 -7.72
N LYS A 2 -25.92 -37.50 -7.11
CA LYS A 2 -25.75 -37.08 -5.70
C LYS A 2 -25.54 -35.57 -5.67
N GLU A 3 -26.39 -34.86 -4.94
CA GLU A 3 -26.26 -33.42 -4.73
C GLU A 3 -24.97 -33.07 -3.96
N PRO A 4 -24.32 -31.93 -4.25
CA PRO A 4 -23.14 -31.49 -3.52
C PRO A 4 -23.53 -31.05 -2.10
N LYS A 5 -22.83 -31.58 -1.10
CA LYS A 5 -23.04 -31.17 0.30
C LYS A 5 -22.71 -29.69 0.48
N PRO A 6 -23.51 -28.95 1.29
CA PRO A 6 -23.25 -27.55 1.56
C PRO A 6 -21.91 -27.36 2.29
N PRO A 7 -21.23 -26.22 2.05
CA PRO A 7 -19.97 -25.92 2.74
C PRO A 7 -20.22 -25.79 4.23
N LYS A 8 -19.36 -26.43 5.03
CA LYS A 8 -19.44 -26.33 6.49
C LYS A 8 -19.23 -24.88 6.93
N PRO A 9 -19.96 -24.40 7.96
CA PRO A 9 -19.74 -23.08 8.52
C PRO A 9 -18.30 -22.95 9.01
N ARG A 10 -17.64 -21.84 8.66
CA ARG A 10 -16.28 -21.54 9.11
C ARG A 10 -16.31 -21.35 10.63
N GLN A 11 -15.54 -22.16 11.34
CA GLN A 11 -15.38 -22.01 12.79
C GLN A 11 -14.76 -20.63 13.09
N PRO A 12 -15.16 -19.97 14.19
CA PRO A 12 -14.51 -18.72 14.60
C PRO A 12 -13.03 -18.99 14.86
N ALA A 13 -12.17 -18.16 14.27
CA ALA A 13 -10.73 -18.29 14.44
C ALA A 13 -10.36 -18.03 15.91
N LYS A 14 -9.50 -18.88 16.47
CA LYS A 14 -8.90 -18.63 17.79
C LYS A 14 -8.16 -17.29 17.76
N PRO A 15 -8.20 -16.51 18.87
CA PRO A 15 -7.46 -15.26 18.92
C PRO A 15 -5.96 -15.51 18.70
N PRO A 16 -5.25 -14.58 18.07
CA PRO A 16 -3.82 -14.73 17.82
C PRO A 16 -3.06 -14.81 19.15
N ARG A 17 -1.96 -15.57 19.16
CA ARG A 17 -1.08 -15.71 20.33
C ARG A 17 -0.44 -14.38 20.75
N ASN A 18 -0.27 -13.46 19.80
CA ASN A 18 0.22 -12.09 20.03
C ASN A 18 -0.95 -11.10 19.84
N PRO A 19 -1.32 -10.30 20.86
CA PRO A 19 -2.42 -9.34 20.78
C PRO A 19 -2.18 -8.24 19.73
N HIS A 20 -0.93 -7.95 19.38
CA HIS A 20 -0.58 -6.93 18.38
C HIS A 20 -0.59 -7.45 16.94
N ALA A 21 -0.75 -8.76 16.72
CA ALA A 21 -0.71 -9.36 15.39
C ALA A 21 -1.83 -8.84 14.46
N SER A 22 -2.95 -8.37 15.02
CA SER A 22 -4.05 -7.77 14.26
C SER A 22 -3.68 -6.41 13.64
N VAL A 23 -2.71 -5.72 14.24
CA VAL A 23 -2.25 -4.39 13.87
C VAL A 23 -1.13 -4.47 12.82
N LEU A 24 -0.26 -5.47 12.93
CA LEU A 24 0.80 -5.72 11.96
C LEU A 24 0.19 -6.11 10.60
N GLY A 25 0.52 -5.38 9.54
CA GLY A 25 -0.04 -5.57 8.20
C GLY A 25 -1.31 -4.77 7.90
N LYS A 26 -1.82 -4.00 8.86
CA LYS A 26 -2.94 -3.06 8.65
C LYS A 26 -2.51 -1.62 8.93
N GLY A 27 -3.27 -0.68 8.36
CA GLY A 27 -3.12 0.75 8.59
C GLY A 27 -1.68 1.23 8.41
N PRO A 28 -1.08 1.90 9.40
CA PRO A 28 0.26 2.47 9.28
C PRO A 28 1.38 1.42 9.20
N TYR A 29 1.12 0.18 9.64
CA TYR A 29 2.10 -0.91 9.68
C TYR A 29 2.02 -1.83 8.46
N LYS A 30 1.21 -1.49 7.45
CA LYS A 30 1.19 -2.20 6.18
C LYS A 30 2.47 -1.87 5.40
N PRO A 31 3.13 -2.86 4.74
CA PRO A 31 4.27 -2.59 3.88
C PRO A 31 3.89 -1.58 2.79
N LYS A 32 4.68 -0.50 2.68
CA LYS A 32 4.55 0.50 1.63
C LYS A 32 5.40 0.05 0.45
N VAL A 33 4.83 0.07 -0.74
CA VAL A 33 5.56 -0.24 -1.97
C VAL A 33 6.16 1.06 -2.48
N GLU A 34 7.48 1.07 -2.67
CA GLU A 34 8.15 2.19 -3.32
C GLU A 34 7.72 2.26 -4.79
N LYS A 35 7.58 3.47 -5.31
CA LYS A 35 7.24 3.66 -6.71
C LYS A 35 8.42 3.16 -7.55
N ALA A 36 8.14 2.32 -8.55
CA ALA A 36 9.17 1.77 -9.43
C ALA A 36 10.02 2.90 -10.02
N ARG A 37 11.33 2.67 -10.12
CA ARG A 37 12.32 3.62 -10.65
C ARG A 37 11.93 4.17 -12.03
N ASP A 38 11.31 3.32 -12.85
CA ASP A 38 10.89 3.63 -14.22
C ASP A 38 9.38 3.86 -14.35
N ALA A 39 8.68 4.11 -13.24
CA ALA A 39 7.28 4.49 -13.30
C ALA A 39 7.14 5.82 -14.06
N TYR A 40 6.47 5.77 -15.21
CA TYR A 40 6.23 6.92 -16.07
C TYR A 40 5.70 8.12 -15.26
N ALA A 41 6.58 9.09 -15.03
CA ALA A 41 6.23 10.35 -14.39
C ALA A 41 5.81 11.32 -15.50
N ARG A 42 4.54 11.69 -15.53
CA ARG A 42 3.91 12.54 -16.57
C ARG A 42 4.38 14.02 -16.55
N ARG A 43 5.56 14.30 -15.98
CA ARG A 43 6.12 15.58 -15.52
C ARG A 43 5.64 16.00 -14.12
N PRO A 44 6.53 16.56 -13.28
CA PRO A 44 6.15 17.21 -12.03
C PRO A 44 5.11 18.31 -12.29
N LYS A 45 4.10 18.42 -11.41
CA LYS A 45 3.06 19.47 -11.51
C LYS A 45 3.63 20.88 -11.42
N HIS A 46 4.78 21.03 -10.74
CA HIS A 46 5.49 22.30 -10.59
C HIS A 46 6.96 22.08 -10.95
N GLN A 47 7.49 22.94 -11.82
CA GLN A 47 8.93 23.02 -12.05
C GLN A 47 9.60 23.72 -10.87
N LYS A 48 10.84 23.34 -10.58
CA LYS A 48 11.68 24.09 -9.65
C LYS A 48 11.89 25.48 -10.28
N PRO A 49 11.64 26.58 -9.56
CA PRO A 49 12.02 27.89 -10.06
C PRO A 49 13.54 27.90 -10.29
N PRO A 50 14.03 28.60 -11.34
CA PRO A 50 15.46 28.78 -11.53
C PRO A 50 16.04 29.45 -10.27
N ASP A 51 17.10 28.87 -9.73
CA ASP A 51 17.86 29.49 -8.65
C ASP A 51 18.49 30.75 -9.27
N GLY A 52 18.12 31.93 -8.77
CA GLY A 52 18.29 33.22 -9.45
C GLY A 52 19.60 33.39 -10.20
N GLU A 53 19.53 33.33 -11.54
CA GLU A 53 20.54 33.92 -12.40
C GLU A 53 20.29 35.42 -12.45
N GLU A 54 21.27 36.17 -11.94
CA GLU A 54 21.39 37.61 -12.02
C GLU A 54 21.13 38.07 -13.45
N ALA A 55 20.07 38.87 -13.65
CA ALA A 55 19.80 39.53 -14.91
C ALA A 55 20.75 40.73 -15.04
N ASP A 56 21.94 40.50 -15.61
CA ASP A 56 22.77 41.56 -16.17
C ASP A 56 22.82 41.38 -17.69
N GLY A 57 22.33 42.39 -18.41
CA GLY A 57 22.17 42.43 -19.86
C GLY A 57 21.16 43.49 -20.30
#